data_AF-A0AA87ZRP3-F1
#
_entry.id   AF-A0AA87ZRP3-F1
#
_cell.length_a   1.000
_cell.length_b   1.000
_cell.length_c   1.000
_cell.angle_alpha   90.00
_cell.angle_beta   90.00
_cell.angle_gamma   90.00
#
_symmetry.space_group_name_H-M   'P 1'
#
loop_
_entity.id
_entity.type
_entity.pdbx_description
1 polymer ?
#
loop_
_entity_poly.entity_id
_entity_poly.type
_entity_poly.pdbx_seq_one_letter_code
_entity_poly.pdbx_strand_id
1 'polypeptide(L)'
;MDCVICTSVPHFFRPPRNTICGTCYEGARNLLNTLTTLQKHLKDENDNEKDKYPISPGSANSKPNSSKASSANFIRHSRGKLKSGCKIYLTTTLVNVWKWVSAMIDDTEDLNEKIKFLGTGPVVALREQIHPDIFIKPGNNEPHIPAHKALLATRSEVFKNMLDCDSCKSPANDTVMLSEMSHEELESLLEFLYSGSLPEEKMKKHVYALSVAADKYNIPYLLKMCERHMLDSLSLSNALGFLE
;
A
#
# COMPACT_ATOMS: atom_id res chain seq x y z
N MET A 1 43.19 18.56 -7.85
CA MET A 1 41.98 18.82 -7.05
C MET A 1 41.11 17.57 -7.15
N ASP A 2 41.15 16.70 -6.16
CA ASP A 2 40.39 15.45 -6.16
C ASP A 2 38.94 15.72 -5.75
N CYS A 3 38.08 16.00 -6.73
CA CYS A 3 36.67 16.24 -6.47
C CYS A 3 35.95 14.93 -6.16
N VAL A 4 35.22 14.88 -5.03
CA VAL A 4 34.44 13.70 -4.64
C VAL A 4 33.32 13.30 -5.62
N ILE A 5 32.91 14.21 -6.51
CA ILE A 5 31.83 13.98 -7.47
C ILE A 5 32.36 13.52 -8.83
N CYS A 6 33.42 14.15 -9.37
CA CYS A 6 33.91 13.88 -10.72
C CYS A 6 35.27 13.18 -10.80
N THR A 7 35.88 12.78 -9.67
CA THR A 7 37.13 12.00 -9.73
C THR A 7 36.84 10.53 -10.08
N SER A 8 37.68 9.97 -10.94
CA SER A 8 37.64 8.57 -11.38
C SER A 8 38.19 7.58 -10.33
N VAL A 9 38.77 8.09 -9.24
CA VAL A 9 39.30 7.27 -8.14
C VAL A 9 38.14 6.70 -7.30
N PRO A 10 38.07 5.37 -7.09
CA PRO A 10 37.04 4.74 -6.26
C PRO A 10 36.98 5.32 -4.84
N HIS A 11 35.79 5.36 -4.25
CA HIS A 11 35.52 6.03 -2.97
C HIS A 11 36.38 5.50 -1.80
N PHE A 12 36.82 4.24 -1.87
CA PHE A 12 37.65 3.56 -0.88
C PHE A 12 39.12 4.02 -0.82
N PHE A 13 39.65 4.61 -1.91
CA PHE A 13 41.05 5.08 -1.96
C PHE A 13 41.18 6.58 -1.74
N ARG A 14 40.10 7.28 -1.36
CA ARG A 14 40.12 8.73 -1.20
C ARG A 14 40.51 9.12 0.23
N PRO A 15 41.50 10.01 0.41
CA PRO A 15 41.68 10.73 1.67
C PRO A 15 40.37 11.46 2.04
N PRO A 16 40.06 11.69 3.33
CA PRO A 16 38.81 12.32 3.79
C PRO A 16 38.77 13.83 3.47
N ARG A 17 38.77 14.18 2.19
CA ARG A 17 38.67 15.57 1.72
C ARG A 17 37.28 15.79 1.12
N ASN A 18 36.46 16.56 1.83
CA ASN A 18 35.13 16.99 1.39
C ASN A 18 35.20 18.14 0.36
N THR A 19 36.17 18.11 -0.56
CA THR A 19 36.41 19.20 -1.51
C THR A 19 35.69 18.91 -2.82
N ILE A 20 34.71 19.74 -3.17
CA ILE A 20 34.04 19.72 -4.47
C ILE A 20 34.79 20.68 -5.39
N CYS A 21 35.06 20.32 -6.65
CA CYS A 21 35.66 21.25 -7.60
C CYS A 21 34.63 22.32 -8.01
N GLY A 22 35.14 23.48 -8.48
CA GLY A 22 34.28 24.59 -8.90
C GLY A 22 33.21 24.18 -9.94
N THR A 23 33.53 23.27 -10.86
CA THR A 23 32.59 22.79 -11.87
C THR A 23 31.47 21.93 -11.30
N CYS A 24 31.76 21.02 -10.37
CA CYS A 24 30.73 20.25 -9.68
C CYS A 24 29.90 21.10 -8.73
N TYR A 25 30.50 22.11 -8.09
CA TYR A 25 29.78 23.09 -7.28
C TYR A 25 28.82 23.93 -8.13
N GLU A 26 29.27 24.45 -9.27
CA GLU A 26 28.41 25.19 -10.20
C GLU A 26 27.32 24.30 -10.81
N GLY A 27 27.63 23.04 -11.13
CA GLY A 27 26.64 22.05 -11.57
C GLY A 27 25.54 21.84 -10.54
N ALA A 28 25.91 21.58 -9.28
CA ALA A 28 24.95 21.42 -8.19
C ALA A 28 24.12 22.69 -7.94
N ARG A 29 24.76 23.87 -7.97
CA ARG A 29 24.06 25.16 -7.81
C ARG A 29 23.06 25.41 -8.94
N ASN A 30 23.41 25.09 -10.18
CA ASN A 30 22.50 25.22 -11.32
C ASN A 30 21.31 24.25 -11.21
N LEU A 31 21.54 23.01 -10.78
CA LEU A 31 20.45 22.06 -10.52
C LEU A 31 19.53 22.56 -9.42
N LEU A 32 20.08 23.04 -8.30
CA LEU A 32 19.29 23.60 -7.20
C LEU A 32 18.49 24.83 -7.63
N ASN A 33 19.08 25.72 -8.43
CA ASN A 33 18.38 26.87 -9.00
C ASN A 33 17.24 26.43 -9.93
N THR A 34 17.45 25.40 -10.77
CA THR A 34 16.37 24.88 -11.61
C THR A 34 15.24 24.27 -10.78
N LEU A 35 15.56 23.49 -9.75
CA LEU A 35 14.55 22.90 -8.86
C LEU A 35 13.76 23.97 -8.11
N THR A 36 14.42 25.01 -7.60
CA THR A 36 13.75 26.11 -6.90
C THR A 36 12.91 26.98 -7.85
N THR A 37 13.34 27.21 -9.09
CA THR A 37 12.53 27.87 -10.11
C THR A 37 11.30 27.03 -10.48
N LEU A 38 11.46 25.71 -10.66
CA LEU A 38 10.34 24.80 -10.91
C LEU A 38 9.35 24.83 -9.74
N GLN A 39 9.84 24.77 -8.50
CA GLN A 39 9.00 24.83 -7.30
C GLN A 39 8.20 26.14 -7.20
N LYS A 40 8.73 27.27 -7.69
CA LYS A 40 7.99 28.54 -7.77
C LYS A 40 6.88 28.48 -8.82
N HIS A 41 7.18 28.03 -10.03
CA HIS A 41 6.17 27.86 -11.08
C HIS A 41 5.03 26.92 -10.67
N LEU A 42 5.35 25.88 -9.90
CA LEU A 42 4.36 24.94 -9.37
C LEU A 42 3.44 25.57 -8.30
N LYS A 43 3.95 26.51 -7.49
CA LYS A 43 3.12 27.27 -6.54
C LYS A 43 2.24 28.28 -7.24
N ASP A 44 2.79 29.01 -8.22
CA ASP A 44 2.04 30.03 -8.96
C ASP A 44 0.88 29.42 -9.78
N GLU A 45 0.99 28.18 -10.27
CA GLU A 45 -0.13 27.50 -10.94
C GLU A 45 -1.18 26.94 -9.97
N ASN A 46 -0.78 26.44 -8.79
CA ASN A 46 -1.72 25.96 -7.76
C ASN A 46 -2.57 27.09 -7.14
N ASP A 47 -2.05 28.31 -7.11
CA ASP A 47 -2.80 29.47 -6.61
C ASP A 47 -3.76 30.05 -7.68
N ASN A 48 -3.44 29.88 -8.97
CA ASN A 48 -4.31 30.31 -10.08
C ASN A 48 -5.47 29.34 -10.37
N GLU A 49 -5.39 28.08 -9.93
CA GLU A 49 -6.46 27.08 -10.13
C GLU A 49 -7.54 27.12 -9.03
N LYS A 50 -7.29 27.79 -7.90
CA LYS A 50 -8.23 27.90 -6.78
C LYS A 50 -9.36 28.94 -6.96
N ASP A 51 -9.36 29.72 -8.05
CA ASP A 51 -10.33 30.80 -8.30
C ASP A 51 -11.45 30.47 -9.31
N LYS A 52 -11.73 29.17 -9.61
CA LYS A 52 -12.92 28.78 -10.41
C LYS A 52 -13.66 27.54 -9.84
N TYR A 53 -14.78 27.80 -9.14
CA TYR A 53 -15.84 26.88 -8.63
C TYR A 53 -16.46 25.91 -9.68
N PRO A 54 -17.41 24.98 -9.35
CA PRO A 54 -17.59 24.01 -8.25
C PRO A 54 -17.82 22.53 -8.74
N ILE A 55 -18.18 21.62 -7.82
CA ILE A 55 -18.17 20.14 -7.85
C ILE A 55 -19.23 19.44 -8.77
N SER A 56 -18.84 18.28 -9.35
CA SER A 56 -19.59 16.99 -9.59
C SER A 56 -19.98 16.63 -11.05
N PRO A 57 -20.31 15.35 -11.37
CA PRO A 57 -19.41 14.19 -11.52
C PRO A 57 -19.57 13.50 -12.91
N GLY A 58 -18.58 12.74 -13.40
CA GLY A 58 -18.76 12.04 -14.68
C GLY A 58 -17.62 11.11 -15.09
N SER A 59 -17.94 9.82 -15.13
CA SER A 59 -17.15 8.68 -15.63
C SER A 59 -16.62 8.86 -17.07
N ALA A 60 -15.38 8.43 -17.35
CA ALA A 60 -15.06 7.59 -18.51
C ALA A 60 -13.57 7.17 -18.54
N ASN A 61 -13.37 5.87 -18.72
CA ASN A 61 -12.13 5.18 -19.07
C ASN A 61 -11.40 5.80 -20.26
N SER A 62 -10.06 5.76 -20.25
CA SER A 62 -9.29 5.20 -21.38
C SER A 62 -7.80 5.04 -21.05
N LYS A 63 -7.32 3.80 -21.21
CA LYS A 63 -5.88 3.48 -21.32
C LYS A 63 -5.30 4.16 -22.58
N PRO A 64 -4.02 4.56 -22.60
CA PRO A 64 -3.28 4.64 -23.84
C PRO A 64 -2.36 3.42 -23.98
N ASN A 65 -2.66 2.63 -25.01
CA ASN A 65 -1.78 1.59 -25.53
C ASN A 65 -0.49 2.19 -26.11
N SER A 66 0.53 1.35 -26.10
CA SER A 66 1.82 1.52 -26.76
C SER A 66 1.70 1.77 -28.27
N SER A 67 2.58 2.60 -28.82
CA SER A 67 3.61 2.16 -29.78
C SER A 67 4.20 3.32 -30.61
N LYS A 68 5.48 3.10 -30.99
CA LYS A 68 6.28 3.74 -32.04
C LYS A 68 7.09 4.99 -31.67
N ALA A 69 8.19 4.74 -30.98
CA ALA A 69 9.40 5.55 -31.13
C ALA A 69 10.17 5.07 -32.38
N SER A 70 10.22 5.90 -33.42
CA SER A 70 11.22 5.74 -34.48
C SER A 70 12.44 6.58 -34.13
N SER A 71 13.57 5.89 -33.99
CA SER A 71 14.91 6.45 -33.84
C SER A 71 15.29 7.37 -35.01
N ALA A 72 15.92 8.50 -34.71
CA ALA A 72 16.88 9.12 -35.61
C ALA A 72 17.94 9.89 -34.81
N ASN A 73 19.19 9.45 -34.99
CA ASN A 73 20.40 9.97 -34.41
C ASN A 73 20.62 11.47 -34.67
N PHE A 74 21.11 12.21 -33.67
CA PHE A 74 22.03 13.31 -33.94
C PHE A 74 22.91 13.65 -32.73
N ILE A 75 24.03 12.94 -32.59
CA ILE A 75 25.20 13.49 -31.92
C ILE A 75 25.89 14.43 -32.93
N ARG A 76 25.77 15.74 -32.72
CA ARG A 76 26.78 16.70 -33.20
C ARG A 76 27.14 17.67 -32.08
N HIS A 77 28.42 17.65 -31.74
CA HIS A 77 29.08 18.72 -31.03
C HIS A 77 28.97 20.02 -31.84
N SER A 78 28.25 21.00 -31.31
CA SER A 78 28.37 22.39 -31.71
C SER A 78 28.16 23.27 -30.50
N ARG A 79 29.20 24.02 -30.13
CA ARG A 79 29.13 25.17 -29.21
C ARG A 79 28.17 26.19 -29.82
N GLY A 80 26.89 26.09 -29.50
CA GLY A 80 25.85 27.02 -29.91
C GLY A 80 24.97 27.32 -28.70
N LYS A 81 24.73 28.61 -28.43
CA LYS A 81 23.78 29.09 -27.42
C LYS A 81 22.50 28.26 -27.51
N LEU A 82 22.10 27.60 -26.41
CA LEU A 82 20.79 26.97 -26.30
C LEU A 82 19.73 28.01 -26.68
N LYS A 83 19.07 27.81 -27.81
CA LYS A 83 17.91 28.62 -28.21
C LYS A 83 16.88 28.55 -27.08
N SER A 84 16.33 29.71 -26.70
CA SER A 84 15.37 29.89 -25.59
C SER A 84 14.19 28.91 -25.62
N GLY A 85 13.80 28.42 -26.79
CA GLY A 85 12.74 27.41 -26.95
C GLY A 85 13.04 26.01 -26.39
N CYS A 86 14.31 25.58 -26.36
CA CYS A 86 14.66 24.22 -25.87
C CYS A 86 14.65 24.15 -24.32
N LYS A 87 14.92 25.28 -23.66
CA LYS A 87 14.89 25.40 -22.20
C LYS A 87 13.46 25.34 -21.65
N ILE A 88 12.51 25.93 -22.39
CA ILE A 88 11.07 25.93 -22.05
C ILE A 88 10.49 24.51 -22.13
N TYR A 89 10.79 23.75 -23.20
CA TYR A 89 10.25 22.40 -23.38
C TYR A 89 10.72 21.41 -22.29
N LEU A 90 11.98 21.49 -21.84
CA LEU A 90 12.50 20.63 -20.77
C LEU A 90 11.89 20.99 -19.41
N THR A 91 11.68 22.29 -19.13
CA THR A 91 11.04 22.73 -17.89
C THR A 91 9.56 22.36 -17.84
N THR A 92 8.82 22.50 -18.94
CA THR A 92 7.41 22.09 -19.01
C THR A 92 7.24 20.59 -18.78
N THR A 93 8.14 19.76 -19.32
CA THR A 93 8.08 18.30 -19.12
C THR A 93 8.30 17.93 -17.64
N LEU A 94 9.27 18.56 -16.96
CA LEU A 94 9.53 18.31 -15.54
C LEU A 94 8.42 18.83 -14.62
N VAL A 95 7.83 19.99 -14.94
CA VAL A 95 6.65 20.52 -14.25
C VAL A 95 5.48 19.54 -14.36
N ASN A 96 5.21 19.03 -15.56
CA ASN A 96 4.12 18.07 -15.77
C ASN A 96 4.34 16.76 -15.02
N VAL A 97 5.57 16.24 -15.01
CA VAL A 97 5.92 15.05 -14.22
C VAL A 97 5.71 15.31 -12.73
N TRP A 98 6.16 16.45 -12.21
CA TRP A 98 5.96 16.80 -10.82
C TRP A 98 4.47 16.89 -10.46
N LYS A 99 3.66 17.59 -11.26
CA LYS A 99 2.21 17.69 -11.06
C LYS A 99 1.56 16.31 -10.99
N TRP A 100 1.94 15.40 -11.89
CA TRP A 100 1.46 14.03 -11.86
C TRP A 100 1.88 13.27 -10.59
N VAL A 101 3.13 13.42 -10.15
CA VAL A 101 3.60 12.81 -8.89
C VAL A 101 2.83 13.37 -7.69
N SER A 102 2.62 14.69 -7.62
CA SER A 102 1.83 15.31 -6.55
C SER A 102 0.39 14.79 -6.54
N ALA A 103 -0.27 14.75 -7.70
CA ALA A 103 -1.62 14.20 -7.81
C ALA A 103 -1.68 12.73 -7.35
N MET A 104 -0.67 11.92 -7.68
CA MET A 104 -0.59 10.54 -7.19
C MET A 104 -0.43 10.45 -5.67
N ILE A 105 0.35 11.34 -5.06
CA ILE A 105 0.50 11.39 -3.60
C ILE A 105 -0.86 11.73 -2.97
N ASP A 106 -1.53 12.77 -3.47
CA ASP A 106 -2.86 13.19 -2.99
C ASP A 106 -3.88 12.03 -3.11
N ASP A 107 -3.89 11.32 -4.24
CA ASP A 107 -4.75 10.13 -4.46
C ASP A 107 -4.43 9.00 -3.45
N THR A 108 -3.15 8.77 -3.13
CA THR A 108 -2.78 7.77 -2.13
C THR A 108 -3.17 8.18 -0.71
N GLU A 109 -3.13 9.46 -0.38
CA GLU A 109 -3.58 9.98 0.92
C GLU A 109 -5.10 9.82 1.07
N ASP A 110 -5.88 10.22 0.07
CA ASP A 110 -7.34 10.03 0.05
C ASP A 110 -7.73 8.54 0.15
N LEU A 111 -7.01 7.66 -0.55
CA LEU A 111 -7.23 6.22 -0.43
C LEU A 111 -6.95 5.72 0.99
N ASN A 112 -5.88 6.21 1.63
CA ASN A 112 -5.56 5.85 3.01
C ASN A 112 -6.61 6.35 4.00
N GLU A 113 -7.15 7.56 3.80
CA GLU A 113 -8.25 8.09 4.62
C GLU A 113 -9.53 7.25 4.46
N LYS A 114 -9.88 6.88 3.23
CA LYS A 114 -11.00 5.96 2.95
C LYS A 114 -10.81 4.59 3.61
N ILE A 115 -9.61 4.01 3.54
CA ILE A 115 -9.29 2.75 4.21
C ILE A 115 -9.47 2.88 5.72
N LYS A 116 -8.95 3.97 6.33
CA LYS A 116 -9.12 4.21 7.77
C LYS A 116 -10.59 4.36 8.16
N PHE A 117 -11.36 5.14 7.40
CA PHE A 117 -12.79 5.32 7.65
C PHE A 117 -13.56 4.00 7.62
N LEU A 118 -13.32 3.16 6.60
CA LEU A 118 -14.01 1.87 6.45
C LEU A 118 -13.51 0.79 7.42
N GLY A 119 -12.22 0.80 7.75
CA GLY A 119 -11.60 -0.22 8.60
C GLY A 119 -11.77 0.03 10.11
N THR A 120 -11.84 1.30 10.55
CA THR A 120 -11.83 1.63 11.98
C THR A 120 -13.16 1.29 12.65
N GLY A 121 -14.29 1.63 12.02
CA GLY A 121 -15.63 1.44 12.61
C GLY A 121 -15.92 -0.02 13.03
N PRO A 122 -15.77 -1.01 12.14
CA PRO A 122 -15.97 -2.41 12.50
C PRO A 122 -15.06 -2.84 13.65
N VAL A 123 -13.77 -2.49 13.62
CA VAL A 123 -12.81 -2.89 14.68
C VAL A 123 -13.22 -2.35 16.04
N VAL A 124 -13.69 -1.10 16.10
CA VAL A 124 -14.22 -0.52 17.34
C VAL A 124 -15.43 -1.31 17.82
N ALA A 125 -16.37 -1.66 16.93
CA ALA A 125 -17.54 -2.46 17.30
C ALA A 125 -17.15 -3.84 17.88
N LEU A 126 -16.11 -4.50 17.34
CA LEU A 126 -15.59 -5.76 17.89
C LEU A 126 -14.95 -5.57 19.27
N ARG A 127 -14.11 -4.54 19.45
CA ARG A 127 -13.36 -4.34 20.69
C ARG A 127 -14.24 -3.86 21.84
N GLU A 128 -15.14 -2.94 21.55
CA GLU A 128 -16.08 -2.36 22.54
C GLU A 128 -17.36 -3.18 22.71
N GLN A 129 -17.53 -4.25 21.92
CA GLN A 129 -18.70 -5.14 21.98
C GLN A 129 -20.02 -4.37 21.80
N ILE A 130 -20.07 -3.53 20.76
CA ILE A 130 -21.24 -2.72 20.44
C ILE A 130 -22.25 -3.56 19.66
N HIS A 131 -23.34 -3.98 20.32
CA HIS A 131 -24.43 -4.76 19.72
C HIS A 131 -24.02 -6.11 19.06
N PRO A 132 -23.21 -6.96 19.73
CA PRO A 132 -22.94 -8.31 19.22
C PRO A 132 -24.22 -9.14 19.21
N ASP A 133 -24.41 -9.92 18.16
CA ASP A 133 -25.60 -10.75 17.91
C ASP A 133 -25.25 -12.24 17.72
N ILE A 134 -23.97 -12.59 17.94
CA ILE A 134 -23.45 -13.96 17.89
C ILE A 134 -22.22 -14.12 18.79
N PHE A 135 -22.02 -15.34 19.29
CA PHE A 135 -20.82 -15.74 20.03
C PHE A 135 -20.02 -16.78 19.25
N ILE A 136 -18.71 -16.60 19.15
CA ILE A 136 -17.81 -17.55 18.49
C ILE A 136 -16.98 -18.28 19.56
N LYS A 137 -17.09 -19.61 19.58
CA LYS A 137 -16.43 -20.48 20.56
C LYS A 137 -15.18 -21.14 19.93
N PRO A 138 -13.98 -20.98 20.53
CA PRO A 138 -12.77 -21.72 20.13
C PRO A 138 -12.80 -23.19 20.59
N GLY A 139 -11.87 -24.01 20.09
CA GLY A 139 -11.86 -25.46 20.36
C GLY A 139 -11.61 -25.88 21.81
N ASN A 140 -10.85 -25.10 22.58
CA ASN A 140 -10.26 -25.55 23.84
C ASN A 140 -11.08 -25.23 25.09
N ASN A 141 -12.41 -25.10 25.00
CA ASN A 141 -13.28 -24.60 26.09
C ASN A 141 -12.87 -23.23 26.64
N GLU A 142 -12.16 -22.45 25.83
CA GLU A 142 -11.80 -21.06 26.13
C GLU A 142 -13.03 -20.14 25.98
N PRO A 143 -12.97 -18.91 26.53
CA PRO A 143 -14.09 -17.98 26.50
C PRO A 143 -14.60 -17.70 25.09
N HIS A 144 -15.91 -17.53 24.97
CA HIS A 144 -16.54 -17.17 23.71
C HIS A 144 -16.22 -15.71 23.37
N ILE A 145 -16.01 -15.42 22.09
CA ILE A 145 -15.77 -14.07 21.59
C ILE A 145 -17.08 -13.55 20.98
N PRO A 146 -17.65 -12.45 21.47
CA PRO A 146 -18.83 -11.85 20.85
C PRO A 146 -18.48 -11.21 19.51
N ALA A 147 -19.38 -11.32 18.55
CA ALA A 147 -19.17 -10.87 17.17
C ALA A 147 -20.50 -10.47 16.49
N HIS A 148 -20.44 -10.17 15.20
CA HIS A 148 -21.55 -9.67 14.39
C HIS A 148 -21.81 -10.59 13.19
N LYS A 149 -23.00 -11.17 13.11
CA LYS A 149 -23.44 -12.08 12.03
C LYS A 149 -23.25 -11.45 10.66
N ALA A 150 -23.73 -10.21 10.51
CA ALA A 150 -23.64 -9.48 9.24
C ALA A 150 -22.20 -9.31 8.75
N LEU A 151 -21.26 -9.05 9.65
CA LEU A 151 -19.88 -8.87 9.25
C LEU A 151 -19.20 -10.19 8.91
N LEU A 152 -19.45 -11.26 9.67
CA LEU A 152 -18.93 -12.58 9.35
C LEU A 152 -19.47 -13.08 8.00
N ALA A 153 -20.78 -12.94 7.78
CA ALA A 153 -21.44 -13.34 6.54
C ALA A 153 -20.98 -12.54 5.30
N THR A 154 -20.64 -11.26 5.46
CA THR A 154 -20.13 -10.44 4.34
C THR A 154 -18.69 -10.75 3.97
N ARG A 155 -17.91 -11.37 4.86
CA ARG A 155 -16.47 -11.62 4.67
C ARG A 155 -16.13 -13.07 4.35
N SER A 156 -17.10 -13.98 4.50
CA SER A 156 -16.95 -15.41 4.19
C SER A 156 -18.29 -15.97 3.71
N GLU A 157 -18.28 -16.57 2.53
CA GLU A 157 -19.45 -17.28 1.99
C GLU A 157 -19.83 -18.50 2.86
N VAL A 158 -18.84 -19.16 3.46
CA VAL A 158 -19.07 -20.28 4.38
C VAL A 158 -19.79 -19.79 5.64
N PHE A 159 -19.35 -18.67 6.24
CA PHE A 159 -20.07 -18.09 7.37
C PHE A 159 -21.46 -17.61 6.98
N LYS A 160 -21.63 -17.01 5.81
CA LYS A 160 -22.97 -16.63 5.32
C LYS A 160 -23.91 -17.84 5.26
N ASN A 161 -23.49 -18.89 4.56
CA ASN A 161 -24.32 -20.09 4.40
C ASN A 161 -24.59 -20.79 5.75
N MET A 162 -23.60 -20.81 6.64
CA MET A 162 -23.74 -21.38 7.98
C MET A 162 -24.72 -20.58 8.85
N LEU A 163 -24.77 -19.25 8.71
CA LEU A 163 -25.66 -18.37 9.48
C LEU A 163 -27.08 -18.27 8.89
N ASP A 164 -27.21 -18.38 7.57
CA ASP A 164 -28.49 -18.36 6.86
C ASP A 164 -29.27 -19.69 7.00
N CYS A 165 -28.61 -20.79 7.39
CA CYS A 165 -29.22 -22.10 7.48
C CYS A 165 -30.03 -22.27 8.79
N ASP A 166 -31.36 -22.09 8.69
CA ASP A 166 -32.31 -22.29 9.82
C ASP A 166 -32.25 -23.69 10.46
N SER A 167 -31.82 -24.72 9.72
CA SER A 167 -31.74 -26.11 10.20
C SER A 167 -30.53 -26.44 11.08
N CYS A 168 -29.59 -25.50 11.29
CA CYS A 168 -28.51 -25.64 12.27
C CYS A 168 -28.83 -24.99 13.64
N LYS A 169 -30.03 -24.45 13.82
CA LYS A 169 -30.49 -23.90 15.10
C LYS A 169 -30.81 -25.02 16.11
N SER A 170 -29.86 -25.38 16.97
CA SER A 170 -30.12 -25.71 18.39
C SER A 170 -28.82 -25.90 19.19
N PRO A 171 -28.68 -25.38 20.44
CA PRO A 171 -29.71 -24.78 21.27
C PRO A 171 -29.52 -23.27 21.53
N ALA A 172 -30.62 -22.53 21.50
CA ALA A 172 -30.93 -21.31 22.24
C ALA A 172 -30.04 -20.04 22.19
N ASN A 173 -28.77 -20.09 21.79
CA ASN A 173 -27.80 -19.05 22.21
C ASN A 173 -26.93 -18.42 21.10
N ASP A 174 -27.31 -18.47 19.82
CA ASP A 174 -26.57 -17.79 18.74
C ASP A 174 -25.05 -18.00 18.86
N THR A 175 -24.61 -19.26 18.95
CA THR A 175 -23.20 -19.61 19.17
C THR A 175 -22.68 -20.51 18.05
N VAL A 176 -21.52 -20.17 17.49
CA VAL A 176 -20.81 -20.94 16.45
C VAL A 176 -19.49 -21.44 17.02
N MET A 177 -19.12 -22.69 16.75
CA MET A 177 -17.91 -23.29 17.27
C MET A 177 -16.88 -23.50 16.17
N LEU A 178 -15.67 -22.97 16.34
CA LEU A 178 -14.52 -23.10 15.43
C LEU A 178 -13.42 -23.87 16.16
N SER A 179 -13.55 -25.20 16.18
CA SER A 179 -12.75 -26.07 17.05
C SER A 179 -11.28 -26.21 16.65
N GLU A 180 -10.94 -25.89 15.42
CA GLU A 180 -9.58 -25.99 14.88
C GLU A 180 -8.65 -24.84 15.31
N MET A 181 -9.18 -23.82 15.98
CA MET A 181 -8.41 -22.65 16.39
C MET A 181 -8.41 -22.47 17.91
N SER A 182 -7.26 -22.07 18.43
CA SER A 182 -7.12 -21.50 19.77
C SER A 182 -7.76 -20.12 19.86
N HIS A 183 -7.99 -19.63 21.09
CA HIS A 183 -8.55 -18.30 21.32
C HIS A 183 -7.73 -17.18 20.67
N GLU A 184 -6.39 -17.24 20.72
CA GLU A 184 -5.53 -16.21 20.12
C GLU A 184 -5.56 -16.23 18.58
N GLU A 185 -5.61 -17.42 17.97
CA GLU A 185 -5.76 -17.58 16.52
C GLU A 185 -7.14 -17.09 16.06
N LEU A 186 -8.17 -17.40 16.83
CA LEU A 186 -9.53 -16.94 16.59
C LEU A 186 -9.66 -15.42 16.70
N GLU A 187 -9.06 -14.82 17.73
CA GLU A 187 -9.02 -13.37 17.88
C GLU A 187 -8.33 -12.72 16.66
N SER A 188 -7.23 -13.32 16.19
CA SER A 188 -6.50 -12.85 15.01
C SER A 188 -7.33 -12.96 13.72
N LEU A 189 -8.06 -14.06 13.53
CA LEU A 189 -8.97 -14.23 12.40
C LEU A 189 -10.09 -13.18 12.45
N LEU A 190 -10.72 -12.98 13.61
CA LEU A 190 -11.78 -12.01 13.78
C LEU A 190 -11.26 -10.59 13.55
N GLU A 191 -10.12 -10.21 14.13
CA GLU A 191 -9.51 -8.90 13.89
C GLU A 191 -9.26 -8.65 12.39
N PHE A 192 -8.83 -9.68 11.66
CA PHE A 192 -8.68 -9.60 10.20
C PHE A 192 -10.02 -9.43 9.48
N LEU A 193 -11.06 -10.20 9.84
CA LEU A 193 -12.38 -10.08 9.21
C LEU A 193 -12.97 -8.68 9.40
N TYR A 194 -12.68 -8.04 10.53
CA TYR A 194 -13.17 -6.69 10.82
C TYR A 194 -12.35 -5.60 10.15
N SER A 195 -11.02 -5.68 10.18
CA SER A 195 -10.14 -4.61 9.71
C SER A 195 -9.65 -4.78 8.26
N GLY A 196 -9.65 -6.02 7.75
CA GLY A 196 -8.97 -6.39 6.50
C GLY A 196 -7.44 -6.36 6.59
N SER A 197 -6.87 -6.28 7.79
CA SER A 197 -5.43 -6.24 8.03
C SER A 197 -5.07 -6.93 9.34
N LEU A 198 -3.78 -7.19 9.56
CA LEU A 198 -3.32 -7.77 10.82
C LEU A 198 -1.92 -7.24 11.12
N PRO A 199 -1.56 -6.95 12.39
CA PRO A 199 -0.19 -6.62 12.75
C PRO A 199 0.78 -7.73 12.35
N GLU A 200 1.99 -7.36 11.93
CA GLU A 200 3.00 -8.31 11.46
C GLU A 200 3.32 -9.41 12.49
N GLU A 201 3.35 -9.07 13.77
CA GLU A 201 3.58 -10.02 14.87
C GLU A 201 2.50 -11.12 14.93
N LYS A 202 1.22 -10.73 14.85
CA LYS A 202 0.09 -11.68 14.85
C LYS A 202 0.08 -12.52 13.57
N MET A 203 0.37 -11.90 12.42
CA MET A 203 0.49 -12.60 11.14
C MET A 203 1.58 -13.66 11.22
N LYS A 204 2.79 -13.30 11.63
CA LYS A 204 3.93 -14.21 11.75
C LYS A 204 3.67 -15.35 12.72
N LYS A 205 3.05 -15.07 13.86
CA LYS A 205 2.75 -16.06 14.90
C LYS A 205 1.71 -17.09 14.45
N HIS A 206 0.69 -16.65 13.70
CA HIS A 206 -0.50 -17.46 13.39
C HIS A 206 -0.67 -17.75 11.88
N VAL A 207 0.35 -17.51 11.05
CA VAL A 207 0.25 -17.60 9.57
C VAL A 207 -0.34 -18.93 9.08
N TYR A 208 0.06 -20.05 9.70
CA TYR A 208 -0.41 -21.38 9.35
C TYR A 208 -1.89 -21.57 9.68
N ALA A 209 -2.29 -21.35 10.93
CA ALA A 209 -3.67 -21.46 11.36
C ALA A 209 -4.60 -20.52 10.57
N LEU A 210 -4.15 -19.29 10.31
CA LEU A 210 -4.88 -18.32 9.49
C LEU A 210 -5.01 -18.77 8.03
N SER A 211 -3.99 -19.40 7.45
CA SER A 211 -4.06 -19.93 6.08
C SER A 211 -5.04 -21.09 5.95
N VAL A 212 -5.03 -22.03 6.90
CA VAL A 212 -5.97 -23.15 6.96
C VAL A 212 -7.40 -22.65 7.16
N ALA A 213 -7.59 -21.68 8.07
CA ALA A 213 -8.89 -21.05 8.28
C ALA A 213 -9.36 -20.27 7.03
N ALA A 214 -8.45 -19.57 6.34
CA ALA A 214 -8.78 -18.82 5.13
C ALA A 214 -9.27 -19.74 4.00
N ASP A 215 -8.64 -20.90 3.81
CA ASP A 215 -9.08 -21.89 2.85
C ASP A 215 -10.43 -22.51 3.28
N LYS A 216 -10.52 -23.00 4.53
CA LYS A 216 -11.72 -23.64 5.08
C LYS A 216 -12.96 -22.75 5.04
N TYR A 217 -12.82 -21.46 5.38
CA TYR A 217 -13.92 -20.50 5.41
C TYR A 217 -14.03 -19.69 4.11
N ASN A 218 -13.28 -20.03 3.07
CA ASN A 218 -13.25 -19.34 1.78
C ASN A 218 -13.10 -17.81 1.93
N ILE A 219 -11.92 -17.39 2.41
CA ILE A 219 -11.53 -15.98 2.58
C ILE A 219 -10.28 -15.72 1.70
N PRO A 220 -10.44 -15.55 0.37
CA PRO A 220 -9.32 -15.53 -0.57
C PRO A 220 -8.28 -14.43 -0.29
N TYR A 221 -8.73 -13.29 0.23
CA TYR A 221 -7.82 -12.18 0.54
C TYR A 221 -6.90 -12.50 1.72
N LEU A 222 -7.39 -13.18 2.76
CA LEU A 222 -6.55 -13.65 3.86
C LEU A 222 -5.55 -14.68 3.37
N LEU A 223 -6.01 -15.66 2.58
CA LEU A 223 -5.17 -16.72 2.05
C LEU A 223 -4.00 -16.13 1.25
N LYS A 224 -4.29 -15.20 0.33
CA LYS A 224 -3.26 -14.49 -0.44
C LYS A 224 -2.27 -13.71 0.43
N MET A 225 -2.72 -13.12 1.53
CA MET A 225 -1.84 -12.43 2.47
C MET A 225 -0.92 -13.41 3.22
N CYS A 226 -1.46 -14.55 3.67
CA CYS A 226 -0.69 -15.61 4.29
C CYS A 226 0.36 -16.17 3.33
N GLU A 227 -0.03 -16.54 2.11
CA GLU A 227 0.88 -17.03 1.06
C GLU A 227 2.05 -16.07 0.82
N ARG A 228 1.75 -14.77 0.70
CA ARG A 228 2.78 -13.76 0.51
C ARG A 228 3.75 -13.71 1.69
N HIS A 229 3.23 -13.73 2.91
CA HIS A 229 4.07 -13.72 4.10
C HIS A 229 4.95 -14.98 4.21
N MET A 230 4.40 -16.16 3.88
CA MET A 230 5.16 -17.41 3.85
C MET A 230 6.28 -17.36 2.79
N LEU A 231 5.99 -16.84 1.59
CA LEU A 231 6.97 -16.69 0.52
C LEU A 231 8.09 -15.71 0.89
N ASP A 232 7.73 -14.57 1.48
CA ASP A 232 8.70 -13.53 1.88
C ASP A 232 9.59 -13.99 3.05
N SER A 233 9.09 -14.90 3.90
CA SER A 233 9.81 -15.47 5.05
C SER A 233 10.43 -16.85 4.77
N LEU A 234 10.38 -17.34 3.53
CA LEU A 234 10.84 -18.68 3.16
C LEU A 234 12.35 -18.83 3.41
N SER A 235 12.70 -19.86 4.17
CA SER A 235 14.07 -20.20 4.55
C SER A 235 14.22 -21.72 4.61
N LEU A 236 15.46 -22.22 4.56
CA LEU A 236 15.72 -23.66 4.65
C LEU A 236 15.16 -24.29 5.94
N SER A 237 15.07 -23.52 7.03
CA SER A 237 14.56 -23.97 8.33
C SER A 237 13.04 -24.07 8.42
N ASN A 238 12.29 -23.37 7.57
CA ASN A 238 10.81 -23.38 7.62
C ASN A 238 10.15 -23.91 6.34
N ALA A 239 10.92 -24.17 5.27
CA ALA A 239 10.40 -24.65 3.99
C ALA A 239 9.61 -25.97 4.11
N LEU A 240 10.04 -26.90 4.97
CA LEU A 240 9.29 -28.13 5.22
C LEU A 240 7.97 -27.86 5.96
N GLY A 241 7.97 -26.94 6.93
CA GLY A 241 6.76 -26.56 7.65
C GLY A 241 5.69 -25.94 6.75
N PHE A 242 6.08 -25.22 5.70
CA PHE A 242 5.13 -24.68 4.71
C PHE A 242 4.59 -25.71 3.70
N LEU A 243 5.20 -26.89 3.58
CA LEU A 243 4.81 -27.92 2.61
C LEU A 243 3.98 -29.06 3.22
N GLU A 244 3.96 -29.16 4.54
CA GLU A 244 3.22 -30.17 5.31
C GLU A 244 1.81 -29.66 5.67
#